data_AF-A0AB38FG92-F1
#
_entry.id   AF-A0AB38FG92-F1
#
_cell.length_a   1.000
_cell.length_b   1.000
_cell.length_c   1.000
_cell.angle_alpha   90.00
_cell.angle_beta   90.00
_cell.angle_gamma   90.00
#
_symmetry.space_group_name_H-M   'P 1'
#
loop_
_entity.id
_entity.type
_entity.pdbx_description
1 polymer ?
#
loop_
_entity_poly.entity_id
_entity_poly.type
_entity_poly.pdbx_seq_one_letter_code
_entity_poly.pdbx_strand_id
1 'polypeptide(L)'
;MTTGPDWGGPSSGQICPQLPGRLSPVMGPNKTDLVEGEDCLNLSIATPGHDADVRPVMVFLHGGAFNSGAGLMDWYDGSSLSAEADVVVVSVNYRLGVFGYLCLDGVSGGNLGLYDQVEALRWVKANIAGYGGDPGNVTVFGQSAGAVSIRLLMEIPDACGLFTRAIMQSGPGPDIVRPRELAEDVGRIFAEIVGGDPRTASVAALLDAQRKTAAVWAERSGPVGAPPFSPVSGTDPLPVLGASFSENVQDLDVICGWNADDVSAFTGPGPDTVEITHRMLAEPLSEFRDRLVQAGARACTYRFDWRPHGSRYGATHCVELPLLLGTREAWEGSPMLGDTEWGGVELLGKTLRRIWGRYAHTGVVEPEPALPMAWDPAISHSL
;
A
#
# COMPACT_ATOMS: atom_id res chain seq x y z
N MET A 1 -0.34 -6.30 -40.99
CA MET A 1 -0.56 -6.81 -39.63
C MET A 1 0.70 -6.47 -38.83
N THR A 2 0.74 -5.30 -38.22
CA THR A 2 1.77 -4.98 -37.23
C THR A 2 1.43 -5.80 -36.00
N THR A 3 2.28 -6.77 -35.68
CA THR A 3 2.24 -7.47 -34.38
C THR A 3 2.35 -6.37 -33.32
N GLY A 4 1.31 -6.23 -32.49
CA GLY A 4 1.37 -5.35 -31.32
C GLY A 4 2.51 -5.79 -30.39
N PRO A 5 2.79 -5.02 -29.33
CA PRO A 5 3.78 -5.43 -28.33
C PRO A 5 3.46 -6.84 -27.81
N ASP A 6 4.49 -7.66 -27.62
CA ASP A 6 4.33 -8.95 -26.96
C ASP A 6 4.13 -8.67 -25.46
N TRP A 7 2.87 -8.66 -25.05
CA TRP A 7 2.45 -8.46 -23.66
C TRP A 7 2.51 -9.74 -22.83
N GLY A 8 2.92 -10.86 -23.45
CA GLY A 8 3.06 -12.14 -22.77
C GLY A 8 4.40 -12.25 -22.05
N GLY A 9 4.40 -12.10 -20.72
CA GLY A 9 5.58 -12.37 -19.90
C GLY A 9 5.45 -11.84 -18.48
N PRO A 10 6.28 -12.34 -17.54
CA PRO A 10 6.34 -11.75 -16.21
C PRO A 10 6.81 -10.30 -16.31
N SER A 11 6.31 -9.45 -15.41
CA SER A 11 6.83 -8.09 -15.28
C SER A 11 8.35 -8.10 -15.08
N SER A 12 9.03 -7.09 -15.63
CA SER A 12 10.48 -6.97 -15.56
C SER A 12 10.88 -5.54 -15.20
N GLY A 13 12.08 -5.40 -14.65
CA GLY A 13 12.59 -4.12 -14.16
C GLY A 13 13.34 -4.30 -12.85
N GLN A 14 13.91 -3.21 -12.36
CA GLN A 14 14.51 -3.18 -11.03
C GLN A 14 13.47 -2.80 -9.98
N ILE A 15 13.66 -3.29 -8.76
CA ILE A 15 12.97 -2.77 -7.57
C ILE A 15 13.85 -1.73 -6.89
N CYS A 16 13.24 -0.80 -6.16
CA CYS A 16 14.02 0.24 -5.49
C CYS A 16 14.93 -0.35 -4.42
N PRO A 17 16.14 0.21 -4.22
CA PRO A 17 17.08 -0.33 -3.25
C PRO A 17 16.49 -0.27 -1.84
N GLN A 18 16.60 -1.37 -1.11
CA GLN A 18 15.90 -1.51 0.17
C GLN A 18 16.60 -2.45 1.14
N LEU A 19 16.24 -2.32 2.41
CA LEU A 19 16.61 -3.32 3.42
C LEU A 19 15.53 -4.41 3.46
N PRO A 20 15.85 -5.63 3.95
CA PRO A 20 14.86 -6.69 4.11
C PRO A 20 13.62 -6.23 4.90
N GLY A 21 12.44 -6.62 4.42
CA GLY A 21 11.17 -6.21 5.02
C GLY A 21 10.92 -6.87 6.38
N ARG A 22 10.41 -6.09 7.34
CA ARG A 22 10.07 -6.55 8.71
C ARG A 22 9.01 -7.65 8.74
N LEU A 23 8.16 -7.72 7.71
CA LEU A 23 7.06 -8.67 7.61
C LEU A 23 7.45 -10.02 6.96
N SER A 24 8.69 -10.17 6.49
CA SER A 24 9.16 -11.44 5.90
C SER A 24 8.97 -12.67 6.81
N PRO A 25 9.13 -12.60 8.14
CA PRO A 25 8.84 -13.73 9.04
C PRO A 25 7.34 -14.12 9.14
N VAL A 26 6.44 -13.27 8.64
CA VAL A 26 4.98 -13.45 8.68
C VAL A 26 4.45 -13.81 7.29
N MET A 27 4.86 -13.06 6.27
CA MET A 27 4.44 -13.23 4.88
C MET A 27 5.26 -14.29 4.12
N GLY A 28 6.39 -14.74 4.67
CA GLY A 28 7.36 -15.58 3.95
C GLY A 28 8.38 -14.74 3.17
N PRO A 29 9.33 -15.37 2.47
CA PRO A 29 10.20 -14.67 1.53
C PRO A 29 9.49 -14.43 0.19
N ASN A 30 9.82 -13.33 -0.48
CA ASN A 30 9.52 -13.17 -1.91
C ASN A 30 10.29 -14.25 -2.69
N LYS A 31 9.65 -14.91 -3.66
CA LYS A 31 10.23 -16.08 -4.34
C LYS A 31 10.82 -15.75 -5.70
N THR A 32 10.60 -14.53 -6.17
CA THR A 32 11.18 -14.00 -7.40
C THR A 32 12.54 -13.37 -7.12
N ASP A 33 13.52 -13.68 -7.96
CA ASP A 33 14.84 -13.03 -7.95
C ASP A 33 14.72 -11.61 -8.52
N LEU A 34 14.46 -10.64 -7.65
CA LEU A 34 14.34 -9.24 -8.00
C LEU A 34 15.71 -8.55 -7.93
N VAL A 35 16.02 -7.76 -8.97
CA VAL A 35 17.24 -6.95 -9.01
C VAL A 35 16.95 -5.60 -8.38
N GLU A 36 17.72 -5.22 -7.37
CA GLU A 36 17.67 -3.87 -6.79
C GLU A 36 18.50 -2.88 -7.61
N GLY A 37 17.97 -1.67 -7.81
CA GLY A 37 18.70 -0.57 -8.43
C GLY A 37 17.90 0.73 -8.45
N GLU A 38 18.58 1.86 -8.68
CA GLU A 38 17.95 3.18 -8.65
C GLU A 38 17.06 3.46 -9.88
N ASP A 39 17.22 2.69 -10.97
CA ASP A 39 16.31 2.70 -12.12
C ASP A 39 15.07 1.83 -11.87
N CYS A 40 14.37 2.14 -10.77
CA CYS A 40 13.27 1.34 -10.24
C CYS A 40 11.87 1.92 -10.46
N LEU A 41 11.76 3.11 -11.07
CA LEU A 41 10.48 3.80 -11.27
C LEU A 41 9.72 3.20 -12.46
N ASN A 42 9.18 2.02 -12.24
CA ASN A 42 8.37 1.25 -13.19
C ASN A 42 7.05 0.81 -12.54
N LEU A 43 6.13 0.33 -13.37
CA LEU A 43 4.86 -0.24 -12.96
C LEU A 43 4.56 -1.50 -13.78
N SER A 44 3.79 -2.40 -13.21
CA SER A 44 3.26 -3.62 -13.85
C SER A 44 1.80 -3.43 -14.20
N ILE A 45 1.35 -4.03 -15.30
CA ILE A 45 -0.05 -3.98 -15.73
C ILE A 45 -0.54 -5.40 -15.97
N ALA A 46 -1.60 -5.80 -15.27
CA ALA A 46 -2.40 -6.98 -15.59
C ALA A 46 -3.72 -6.51 -16.22
N THR A 47 -4.06 -7.06 -17.37
CA THR A 47 -5.28 -6.72 -18.12
C THR A 47 -5.96 -8.00 -18.63
N PRO A 48 -7.30 -8.10 -18.57
CA PRO A 48 -8.00 -9.30 -19.05
C PRO A 48 -8.03 -9.37 -20.59
N GLY A 49 -7.71 -8.26 -21.28
CA GLY A 49 -7.63 -8.22 -22.74
C GLY A 49 -7.57 -6.79 -23.30
N HIS A 50 -7.12 -6.70 -24.54
CA HIS A 50 -7.15 -5.46 -25.35
C HIS A 50 -8.27 -5.56 -26.39
N ASP A 51 -9.49 -5.81 -25.94
CA ASP A 51 -10.69 -5.78 -26.78
C ASP A 51 -11.30 -4.36 -26.79
N ALA A 52 -12.51 -4.23 -27.31
CA ALA A 52 -13.20 -2.94 -27.37
C ALA A 52 -13.79 -2.50 -26.03
N ASP A 53 -13.73 -3.33 -24.98
CA ASP A 53 -14.32 -3.04 -23.69
C ASP A 53 -13.39 -2.17 -22.84
N VAL A 54 -13.96 -1.15 -22.22
CA VAL A 54 -13.25 -0.18 -21.36
C VAL A 54 -13.53 -0.52 -19.91
N ARG A 55 -12.49 -0.82 -19.13
CA ARG A 55 -12.61 -1.42 -17.79
C ARG A 55 -12.14 -0.48 -16.69
N PRO A 56 -12.69 -0.55 -15.47
CA PRO A 56 -12.12 0.16 -14.33
C PRO A 56 -10.65 -0.20 -14.11
N VAL A 57 -9.90 0.75 -13.57
CA VAL A 57 -8.48 0.59 -13.25
C VAL A 57 -8.31 0.53 -11.74
N MET A 58 -7.63 -0.49 -11.25
CA MET A 58 -7.25 -0.66 -9.85
C MET A 58 -5.73 -0.48 -9.71
N VAL A 59 -5.28 0.59 -9.06
CA VAL A 59 -3.85 0.89 -8.87
C VAL A 59 -3.42 0.48 -7.46
N PHE A 60 -2.55 -0.51 -7.36
CA PHE A 60 -2.02 -1.03 -6.12
C PHE A 60 -0.79 -0.24 -5.63
N LEU A 61 -0.86 0.26 -4.40
CA LEU A 61 0.28 0.80 -3.64
C LEU A 61 0.66 -0.18 -2.53
N HIS A 62 1.88 -0.69 -2.58
CA HIS A 62 2.33 -1.73 -1.66
C HIS A 62 2.60 -1.23 -0.24
N GLY A 63 2.62 -2.15 0.73
CA GLY A 63 2.99 -1.88 2.12
C GLY A 63 4.51 -1.85 2.35
N GLY A 64 4.92 -2.04 3.61
CA GLY A 64 6.33 -2.17 3.99
C GLY A 64 6.95 -0.96 4.68
N ALA A 65 6.13 -0.19 5.40
CA ALA A 65 6.54 0.92 6.27
C ALA A 65 7.40 1.99 5.59
N PHE A 66 7.21 2.20 4.28
CA PHE A 66 8.04 3.08 3.44
C PHE A 66 9.52 2.69 3.36
N ASN A 67 9.87 1.46 3.71
CA ASN A 67 11.26 0.99 3.78
C ASN A 67 11.55 -0.25 2.91
N SER A 68 10.52 -0.99 2.54
CA SER A 68 10.61 -2.20 1.72
C SER A 68 9.31 -2.42 0.93
N GLY A 69 9.33 -3.29 -0.08
CA GLY A 69 8.23 -3.59 -0.98
C GLY A 69 8.51 -3.12 -2.41
N ALA A 70 7.79 -3.66 -3.38
CA ALA A 70 7.82 -3.25 -4.77
C ALA A 70 6.60 -3.82 -5.51
N GLY A 71 6.02 -3.09 -6.45
CA GLY A 71 4.94 -3.56 -7.33
C GLY A 71 5.33 -4.73 -8.25
N LEU A 72 6.63 -5.03 -8.38
CA LEU A 72 7.16 -6.20 -9.10
C LEU A 72 7.23 -7.50 -8.27
N MET A 73 6.91 -7.47 -6.96
CA MET A 73 6.93 -8.67 -6.11
C MET A 73 5.82 -9.65 -6.52
N ASP A 74 6.12 -10.95 -6.45
CA ASP A 74 5.16 -12.01 -6.81
C ASP A 74 3.92 -12.04 -5.90
N TRP A 75 4.05 -11.57 -4.66
CA TRP A 75 2.94 -11.30 -3.75
C TRP A 75 1.87 -10.38 -4.35
N TYR A 76 2.25 -9.49 -5.27
CA TYR A 76 1.40 -8.43 -5.78
C TYR A 76 1.04 -8.61 -7.26
N ASP A 77 1.21 -9.84 -7.79
CA ASP A 77 0.70 -10.19 -9.11
C ASP A 77 -0.83 -9.96 -9.15
N GLY A 78 -1.26 -9.10 -10.06
CA GLY A 78 -2.66 -8.69 -10.20
C GLY A 78 -3.49 -9.56 -11.14
N SER A 79 -2.95 -10.62 -11.72
CA SER A 79 -3.55 -11.34 -12.84
C SER A 79 -4.88 -12.02 -12.46
N SER A 80 -4.94 -12.65 -11.28
CA SER A 80 -6.18 -13.28 -10.80
C SER A 80 -7.28 -12.26 -10.53
N LEU A 81 -6.94 -11.11 -9.93
CA LEU A 81 -7.89 -10.00 -9.74
C LEU A 81 -8.35 -9.45 -11.09
N SER A 82 -7.43 -9.19 -11.99
CA SER A 82 -7.74 -8.66 -13.33
C SER A 82 -8.71 -9.58 -14.09
N ALA A 83 -8.42 -10.89 -14.12
CA ALA A 83 -9.21 -11.87 -14.85
C ALA A 83 -10.59 -12.13 -14.23
N GLU A 84 -10.69 -12.21 -12.90
CA GLU A 84 -11.95 -12.58 -12.24
C GLU A 84 -12.90 -11.40 -11.98
N ALA A 85 -12.34 -10.20 -11.79
CA ALA A 85 -13.12 -8.98 -11.54
C ALA A 85 -13.34 -8.12 -12.80
N ASP A 86 -12.75 -8.52 -13.94
CA ASP A 86 -12.81 -7.78 -15.20
C ASP A 86 -12.35 -6.31 -15.04
N VAL A 87 -11.13 -6.14 -14.52
CA VAL A 87 -10.49 -4.84 -14.25
C VAL A 87 -9.05 -4.83 -14.75
N VAL A 88 -8.50 -3.65 -15.03
CA VAL A 88 -7.06 -3.47 -15.23
C VAL A 88 -6.40 -3.25 -13.88
N VAL A 89 -5.37 -4.01 -13.53
CA VAL A 89 -4.62 -3.85 -12.28
C VAL A 89 -3.25 -3.26 -12.58
N VAL A 90 -2.86 -2.21 -11.88
CA VAL A 90 -1.55 -1.56 -12.00
C VAL A 90 -0.80 -1.64 -10.68
N SER A 91 0.35 -2.29 -10.64
CA SER A 91 1.19 -2.38 -9.42
C SER A 91 2.41 -1.47 -9.56
N VAL A 92 2.59 -0.54 -8.63
CA VAL A 92 3.55 0.58 -8.75
C VAL A 92 4.79 0.37 -7.88
N ASN A 93 5.98 0.64 -8.42
CA ASN A 93 7.18 0.89 -7.62
C ASN A 93 7.30 2.38 -7.29
N TYR A 94 7.73 2.70 -6.08
CA TYR A 94 8.07 4.06 -5.66
C TYR A 94 9.27 4.01 -4.71
N ARG A 95 10.04 5.11 -4.62
CA ARG A 95 11.25 5.15 -3.79
C ARG A 95 10.92 5.00 -2.31
N LEU A 96 11.80 4.32 -1.59
CA LEU A 96 11.66 3.93 -0.19
C LEU A 96 12.85 4.39 0.64
N GLY A 97 12.73 4.34 1.97
CA GLY A 97 13.79 4.61 2.92
C GLY A 97 14.45 5.96 2.66
N VAL A 98 15.77 5.97 2.73
CA VAL A 98 16.59 7.16 2.47
C VAL A 98 16.40 7.69 1.04
N PHE A 99 16.18 6.81 0.06
CA PHE A 99 16.00 7.19 -1.35
C PHE A 99 14.68 7.92 -1.60
N GLY A 100 13.64 7.60 -0.81
CA GLY A 100 12.31 8.20 -0.94
C GLY A 100 12.03 9.35 0.02
N TYR A 101 12.67 9.35 1.20
CA TYR A 101 12.21 10.17 2.33
C TYR A 101 13.33 10.82 3.15
N LEU A 102 14.56 10.90 2.63
CA LEU A 102 15.60 11.72 3.24
C LEU A 102 15.20 13.20 3.22
N CYS A 103 15.10 13.82 4.38
CA CYS A 103 14.96 15.27 4.57
C CYS A 103 16.27 15.81 5.14
N LEU A 104 17.05 16.53 4.34
CA LEU A 104 18.36 17.06 4.69
C LEU A 104 18.66 18.30 3.86
N ASP A 105 18.94 19.42 4.54
CA ASP A 105 19.19 20.71 3.89
C ASP A 105 20.34 20.63 2.87
N GLY A 106 20.15 21.27 1.72
CA GLY A 106 21.08 21.22 0.58
C GLY A 106 21.20 19.87 -0.14
N VAL A 107 20.49 18.82 0.30
CA VAL A 107 20.53 17.47 -0.27
C VAL A 107 19.17 17.01 -0.79
N SER A 108 18.14 16.98 0.04
CA SER A 108 16.80 16.53 -0.32
C SER A 108 15.74 17.14 0.59
N GLY A 109 14.61 17.57 0.00
CA GLY A 109 13.46 18.07 0.77
C GLY A 109 12.71 16.98 1.52
N GLY A 110 12.77 15.73 1.04
CA GLY A 110 11.92 14.62 1.49
C GLY A 110 10.83 14.27 0.47
N ASN A 111 10.02 13.27 0.77
CA ASN A 111 8.81 12.89 0.02
C ASN A 111 8.97 12.57 -1.48
N LEU A 112 10.18 12.24 -1.94
CA LEU A 112 10.42 11.75 -3.30
C LEU A 112 9.55 10.52 -3.64
N GLY A 113 9.32 9.63 -2.65
CA GLY A 113 8.41 8.50 -2.83
C GLY A 113 6.93 8.92 -3.06
N LEU A 114 6.47 10.05 -2.50
CA LEU A 114 5.13 10.56 -2.77
C LEU A 114 5.03 11.19 -4.16
N TYR A 115 6.07 11.89 -4.61
CA TYR A 115 6.17 12.37 -5.99
C TYR A 115 6.08 11.22 -6.99
N ASP A 116 6.78 10.11 -6.73
CA ASP A 116 6.75 8.92 -7.59
C ASP A 116 5.32 8.35 -7.73
N GLN A 117 4.58 8.28 -6.61
CA GLN A 117 3.20 7.79 -6.62
C GLN A 117 2.25 8.73 -7.38
N VAL A 118 2.38 10.06 -7.20
CA VAL A 118 1.61 11.04 -7.96
C VAL A 118 1.91 10.92 -9.46
N GLU A 119 3.18 10.77 -9.83
CA GLU A 119 3.59 10.63 -11.23
C GLU A 119 3.09 9.31 -11.83
N ALA A 120 3.11 8.20 -11.08
CA ALA A 120 2.54 6.94 -11.52
C ALA A 120 1.03 7.08 -11.81
N LEU A 121 0.28 7.80 -10.97
CA LEU A 121 -1.14 8.05 -11.21
C LEU A 121 -1.38 8.98 -12.41
N ARG A 122 -0.53 10.00 -12.62
CA ARG A 122 -0.57 10.82 -13.84
C ARG A 122 -0.31 9.98 -15.08
N TRP A 123 0.66 9.07 -15.01
CA TRP A 123 0.93 8.12 -16.09
C TRP A 123 -0.28 7.24 -16.37
N VAL A 124 -0.95 6.70 -15.35
CA VAL A 124 -2.18 5.91 -15.51
C VAL A 124 -3.25 6.73 -16.23
N LYS A 125 -3.52 7.96 -15.78
CA LYS A 125 -4.51 8.84 -16.43
C LYS A 125 -4.20 9.11 -17.90
N ALA A 126 -2.92 9.25 -18.26
CA ALA A 126 -2.50 9.57 -19.61
C ALA A 126 -2.43 8.35 -20.55
N ASN A 127 -2.18 7.14 -20.02
CA ASN A 127 -1.77 5.99 -20.86
C ASN A 127 -2.66 4.76 -20.73
N ILE A 128 -3.42 4.58 -19.64
CA ILE A 128 -4.06 3.29 -19.33
C ILE A 128 -5.14 2.87 -20.34
N ALA A 129 -5.70 3.81 -21.11
CA ALA A 129 -6.59 3.53 -22.23
C ALA A 129 -5.95 2.62 -23.28
N GLY A 130 -4.63 2.72 -23.50
CA GLY A 130 -3.89 1.82 -24.39
C GLY A 130 -3.85 0.37 -23.89
N TYR A 131 -4.20 0.14 -22.62
CA TYR A 131 -4.16 -1.15 -21.94
C TYR A 131 -5.56 -1.69 -21.60
N GLY A 132 -6.61 -1.10 -22.17
CA GLY A 132 -8.02 -1.48 -21.93
C GLY A 132 -8.65 -0.86 -20.69
N GLY A 133 -7.95 0.07 -20.02
CA GLY A 133 -8.43 0.73 -18.81
C GLY A 133 -9.13 2.06 -19.05
N ASP A 134 -10.08 2.40 -18.20
CA ASP A 134 -10.76 3.69 -18.17
C ASP A 134 -9.99 4.69 -17.29
N PRO A 135 -9.34 5.72 -17.86
CA PRO A 135 -8.70 6.75 -17.04
C PRO A 135 -9.72 7.59 -16.24
N GLY A 136 -11.02 7.54 -16.58
CA GLY A 136 -12.10 8.18 -15.82
C GLY A 136 -12.56 7.38 -14.61
N ASN A 137 -12.21 6.10 -14.50
CA ASN A 137 -12.65 5.21 -13.43
C ASN A 137 -11.46 4.51 -12.77
N VAL A 138 -10.75 5.26 -11.93
CA VAL A 138 -9.53 4.82 -11.25
C VAL A 138 -9.81 4.64 -9.75
N THR A 139 -9.56 3.42 -9.26
CA THR A 139 -9.58 3.04 -7.85
C THR A 139 -8.16 2.83 -7.37
N VAL A 140 -7.69 3.60 -6.40
CA VAL A 140 -6.41 3.30 -5.72
C VAL A 140 -6.68 2.32 -4.58
N PHE A 141 -5.86 1.29 -4.43
CA PHE A 141 -5.95 0.39 -3.29
C PHE A 141 -4.57 0.07 -2.75
N GLY A 142 -4.48 -0.17 -1.46
CA GLY A 142 -3.19 -0.36 -0.83
C GLY A 142 -3.29 -0.90 0.57
N GLN A 143 -2.20 -1.50 1.00
CA GLN A 143 -2.09 -2.18 2.28
C GLN A 143 -1.00 -1.52 3.13
N SER A 144 -1.23 -1.35 4.44
CA SER A 144 -0.24 -0.80 5.38
C SER A 144 0.26 0.59 4.96
N ALA A 145 1.58 0.76 4.73
CA ALA A 145 2.15 2.00 4.20
C ALA A 145 1.55 2.43 2.85
N GLY A 146 1.04 1.50 2.04
CA GLY A 146 0.27 1.81 0.83
C GLY A 146 -1.10 2.42 1.14
N ALA A 147 -1.80 1.92 2.15
CA ALA A 147 -3.02 2.55 2.66
C ALA A 147 -2.74 3.95 3.25
N VAL A 148 -1.63 4.10 3.96
CA VAL A 148 -1.16 5.43 4.42
C VAL A 148 -0.85 6.33 3.23
N SER A 149 -0.19 5.82 2.19
CA SER A 149 0.09 6.57 0.96
C SER A 149 -1.21 7.12 0.33
N ILE A 150 -2.26 6.30 0.24
CA ILE A 150 -3.58 6.74 -0.26
C ILE A 150 -4.15 7.89 0.58
N ARG A 151 -4.10 7.78 1.91
CA ARG A 151 -4.47 8.90 2.80
C ARG A 151 -3.67 10.16 2.52
N LEU A 152 -2.37 10.04 2.25
CA LEU A 152 -1.52 11.20 1.96
C LEU A 152 -1.80 11.79 0.58
N LEU A 153 -2.13 10.96 -0.41
CA LEU A 153 -2.58 11.42 -1.72
C LEU A 153 -3.88 12.23 -1.62
N MET A 154 -4.77 11.90 -0.67
CA MET A 154 -5.96 12.71 -0.34
C MET A 154 -5.62 14.08 0.27
N GLU A 155 -4.38 14.31 0.72
CA GLU A 155 -3.92 15.61 1.24
C GLU A 155 -3.12 16.40 0.19
N ILE A 156 -2.66 15.75 -0.88
CA ILE A 156 -1.81 16.35 -1.92
C ILE A 156 -2.69 16.98 -3.01
N PRO A 157 -2.65 18.32 -3.21
CA PRO A 157 -3.46 18.98 -4.25
C PRO A 157 -3.23 18.42 -5.66
N ASP A 158 -1.97 18.09 -5.97
CA ASP A 158 -1.54 17.53 -7.24
C ASP A 158 -2.10 16.13 -7.57
N ALA A 159 -2.68 15.45 -6.57
CA ALA A 159 -3.33 14.15 -6.73
C ALA A 159 -4.85 14.26 -6.93
N CYS A 160 -5.43 15.45 -6.76
CA CYS A 160 -6.86 15.68 -6.95
C CYS A 160 -7.28 15.33 -8.39
N GLY A 161 -8.33 14.52 -8.52
CA GLY A 161 -8.84 14.05 -9.83
C GLY A 161 -8.06 12.92 -10.49
N LEU A 162 -6.96 12.44 -9.88
CA LEU A 162 -6.21 11.28 -10.39
C LEU A 162 -6.88 9.94 -10.07
N PHE A 163 -7.76 9.89 -9.06
CA PHE A 163 -8.58 8.73 -8.74
C PHE A 163 -9.94 9.18 -8.20
N THR A 164 -10.94 8.30 -8.28
CA THR A 164 -12.30 8.56 -7.83
C THR A 164 -12.71 7.66 -6.67
N ARG A 165 -11.97 6.56 -6.45
CA ARG A 165 -12.22 5.62 -5.37
C ARG A 165 -10.95 5.17 -4.67
N ALA A 166 -11.07 4.75 -3.42
CA ALA A 166 -9.97 4.29 -2.59
C ALA A 166 -10.33 3.05 -1.77
N ILE A 167 -9.41 2.10 -1.63
CA ILE A 167 -9.50 0.99 -0.66
C ILE A 167 -8.24 0.98 0.19
N MET A 168 -8.39 1.23 1.48
CA MET A 168 -7.31 1.33 2.46
C MET A 168 -7.35 0.13 3.39
N GLN A 169 -6.34 -0.73 3.30
CA GLN A 169 -6.24 -1.98 4.06
C GLN A 169 -5.17 -1.83 5.16
N SER A 170 -5.60 -1.86 6.42
CA SER A 170 -4.75 -1.76 7.62
C SER A 170 -3.89 -0.48 7.69
N GLY A 171 -4.51 0.69 7.47
CA GLY A 171 -3.91 2.01 7.77
C GLY A 171 -4.98 3.11 7.82
N PRO A 172 -4.97 4.06 8.79
CA PRO A 172 -3.76 4.83 9.09
C PRO A 172 -3.33 4.87 10.56
N GLY A 173 -2.02 4.78 10.77
CA GLY A 173 -1.36 5.25 12.00
C GLY A 173 -0.70 6.61 11.75
N PRO A 174 -1.05 7.69 12.49
CA PRO A 174 -0.42 9.01 12.33
C PRO A 174 1.08 9.00 12.65
N ASP A 175 1.52 8.06 13.49
CA ASP A 175 2.90 7.94 13.97
C ASP A 175 3.95 7.69 12.87
N ILE A 176 3.53 7.34 11.65
CA ILE A 176 4.44 7.12 10.53
C ILE A 176 4.74 8.41 9.74
N VAL A 177 3.95 9.48 9.89
CA VAL A 177 4.18 10.77 9.23
C VAL A 177 4.91 11.70 10.19
N ARG A 178 6.01 12.32 9.74
CA ARG A 178 6.90 13.11 10.59
C ARG A 178 6.72 14.61 10.37
N PRO A 179 6.80 15.43 11.42
CA PRO A 179 7.12 16.85 11.27
C PRO A 179 8.48 17.03 10.60
N ARG A 180 8.63 18.11 9.83
CA ARG A 180 9.86 18.41 9.10
C ARG A 180 11.08 18.50 10.00
N GLU A 181 10.97 19.15 11.15
CA GLU A 181 12.08 19.34 12.08
C GLU A 181 12.65 18.00 12.55
N LEU A 182 11.79 17.03 12.83
CA LEU A 182 12.18 15.69 13.24
C LEU A 182 12.79 14.89 12.09
N ALA A 183 12.28 15.07 10.87
CA ALA A 183 12.85 14.45 9.68
C ALA A 183 14.27 14.99 9.39
N GLU A 184 14.49 16.30 9.56
CA GLU A 184 15.80 16.94 9.43
C GLU A 184 16.79 16.47 10.53
N ASP A 185 16.33 16.26 11.76
CA ASP A 185 17.15 15.66 12.83
C ASP A 185 17.65 14.27 12.45
N VAL A 186 16.77 13.44 11.86
CA VAL A 186 17.18 12.12 11.38
C VAL A 186 18.09 12.21 10.15
N GLY A 187 17.84 13.16 9.25
CA GLY A 187 18.74 13.46 8.13
C GLY A 187 20.15 13.84 8.58
N ARG A 188 20.29 14.61 9.68
CA ARG A 188 21.59 14.96 10.27
C ARG A 188 22.32 13.74 10.83
N ILE A 189 21.63 12.89 11.59
CA ILE A 189 22.21 11.62 12.09
C ILE A 189 22.72 10.76 10.92
N PHE A 190 21.90 10.65 9.87
CA PHE A 190 22.26 9.93 8.68
C PHE A 190 23.50 10.51 7.98
N ALA A 191 23.55 11.84 7.81
CA ALA A 191 24.69 12.52 7.19
C ALA A 191 26.00 12.32 7.98
N GLU A 192 25.93 12.36 9.31
CA GLU A 192 27.08 12.06 10.18
C GLU A 192 27.58 10.63 9.99
N ILE A 193 26.67 9.67 9.85
CA ILE A 193 27.01 8.25 9.63
C ILE A 193 27.61 8.01 8.24
N VAL A 194 27.10 8.70 7.22
CA VAL A 194 27.67 8.64 5.85
C VAL A 194 29.08 9.22 5.82
N GLY A 195 29.32 10.31 6.56
CA GLY A 195 30.64 10.95 6.65
C GLY A 195 31.08 11.68 5.37
N GLY A 196 30.14 12.03 4.48
CA GLY A 196 30.39 12.67 3.18
C GLY A 196 29.07 13.11 2.52
N ASP A 197 29.12 13.56 1.26
CA ASP A 197 27.91 13.96 0.52
C ASP A 197 27.08 12.73 0.10
N PRO A 198 25.85 12.54 0.65
CA PRO A 198 25.02 11.39 0.34
C PRO A 198 24.72 11.23 -1.15
N ARG A 199 24.72 12.31 -1.94
CA ARG A 199 24.42 12.28 -3.39
C ARG A 199 25.50 11.57 -4.20
N THR A 200 26.67 11.34 -3.62
CA THR A 200 27.81 10.68 -4.28
C THR A 200 28.15 9.32 -3.66
N ALA A 201 27.45 8.94 -2.59
CA ALA A 201 27.65 7.65 -1.94
C ALA A 201 27.04 6.51 -2.76
N SER A 202 27.62 5.32 -2.66
CA SER A 202 27.05 4.14 -3.31
C SER A 202 25.75 3.71 -2.62
N VAL A 203 24.86 3.05 -3.37
CA VAL A 203 23.63 2.43 -2.84
C VAL A 203 23.90 1.58 -1.59
N ALA A 204 24.96 0.77 -1.61
CA ALA A 204 25.33 -0.07 -0.48
C ALA A 204 25.72 0.76 0.76
N ALA A 205 26.44 1.87 0.58
CA ALA A 205 26.81 2.77 1.67
C ALA A 205 25.58 3.50 2.24
N LEU A 206 24.64 3.92 1.39
CA LEU A 206 23.39 4.56 1.80
C LEU A 206 22.52 3.59 2.61
N LEU A 207 22.36 2.35 2.16
CA LEU A 207 21.62 1.31 2.89
C LEU A 207 22.29 0.94 4.22
N ASP A 208 23.62 0.89 4.25
CA ASP A 208 24.39 0.67 5.49
C ASP A 208 24.17 1.80 6.50
N ALA A 209 24.24 3.05 6.03
CA ALA A 209 23.99 4.23 6.84
C ALA A 209 22.54 4.31 7.32
N GLN A 210 21.56 3.92 6.49
CA GLN A 210 20.16 3.82 6.88
C GLN A 210 19.96 2.80 8.01
N ARG A 211 20.59 1.62 7.92
CA ARG A 211 20.52 0.60 8.98
C ARG A 211 21.10 1.11 10.31
N LYS A 212 22.24 1.80 10.26
CA LYS A 212 22.87 2.42 11.45
C LYS A 212 22.02 3.56 12.01
N THR A 213 21.43 4.37 11.15
CA THR A 213 20.49 5.45 11.54
C THR A 213 19.28 4.87 12.25
N ALA A 214 18.72 3.75 11.76
CA ALA A 214 17.61 3.06 12.40
C ALA A 214 17.96 2.57 13.81
N ALA A 215 19.19 2.09 14.04
CA ALA A 215 19.64 1.68 15.36
C ALA A 215 19.70 2.87 16.35
N VAL A 216 20.31 3.99 15.95
CA VAL A 216 20.35 5.22 16.76
C VAL A 216 18.93 5.76 17.01
N TRP A 217 18.07 5.68 16.01
CA TRP A 217 16.69 6.13 16.11
C TRP A 217 15.88 5.28 17.10
N ALA A 218 16.03 3.96 17.07
CA ALA A 218 15.32 3.04 17.97
C ALA A 218 15.64 3.30 19.45
N GLU A 219 16.84 3.79 19.78
CA GLU A 219 17.19 4.22 21.14
C GLU A 219 16.38 5.44 21.60
N ARG A 220 15.89 6.27 20.67
CA ARG A 220 15.09 7.48 20.96
C ARG A 220 13.58 7.21 20.91
N SER A 221 13.12 6.44 19.94
CA SER A 221 11.69 6.20 19.67
C SER A 221 11.15 4.90 20.27
N GLY A 222 12.02 4.04 20.79
CA GLY A 222 11.69 2.68 21.20
C GLY A 222 11.67 1.67 20.03
N PRO A 223 11.69 0.36 20.34
CA PRO A 223 11.92 -0.72 19.37
C PRO A 223 10.74 -1.01 18.42
N VAL A 224 9.55 -0.46 18.70
CA VAL A 224 8.34 -0.62 17.88
C VAL A 224 8.08 0.62 17.00
N GLY A 225 8.95 1.64 17.07
CA GLY A 225 8.79 2.90 16.35
C GLY A 225 8.82 2.79 14.82
N ALA A 226 8.26 3.80 14.16
CA ALA A 226 8.30 3.93 12.70
C ALA A 226 9.75 4.01 12.17
N PRO A 227 10.03 3.48 10.95
CA PRO A 227 11.34 3.59 10.32
C PRO A 227 11.84 5.03 10.26
N PRO A 228 13.18 5.26 10.31
CA PRO A 228 13.78 6.61 10.41
C PRO A 228 13.40 7.52 9.23
N PHE A 229 13.16 6.96 8.05
CA PHE A 229 12.77 7.71 6.86
C PHE A 229 11.33 7.35 6.51
N SER A 230 10.46 8.35 6.58
CA SER A 230 9.02 8.22 6.35
C SER A 230 8.45 9.56 5.86
N PRO A 231 7.20 9.61 5.39
CA PRO A 231 6.60 10.83 4.86
C PRO A 231 6.72 12.03 5.81
N VAL A 232 6.98 13.20 5.24
CA VAL A 232 7.25 14.45 5.97
C VAL A 232 6.10 15.43 5.73
N SER A 233 5.35 15.76 6.78
CA SER A 233 4.26 16.74 6.72
C SER A 233 4.82 18.17 6.56
N GLY A 234 4.13 19.01 5.79
CA GLY A 234 4.55 20.40 5.53
C GLY A 234 5.76 20.51 4.60
N THR A 235 5.96 19.50 3.76
CA THR A 235 7.05 19.41 2.79
C THR A 235 6.48 18.88 1.49
N ASP A 236 6.70 19.61 0.40
CA ASP A 236 6.13 19.25 -0.90
C ASP A 236 6.42 17.77 -1.28
N PRO A 237 5.45 17.07 -1.89
CA PRO A 237 4.15 17.58 -2.32
C PRO A 237 3.10 17.59 -1.19
N LEU A 238 3.45 17.15 0.01
CA LEU A 238 2.54 16.97 1.13
C LEU A 238 2.44 18.25 1.97
N PRO A 239 1.30 18.95 1.96
CA PRO A 239 1.11 20.10 2.85
C PRO A 239 1.09 19.66 4.31
N VAL A 240 0.91 20.62 5.22
CA VAL A 240 0.57 20.27 6.61
C VAL A 240 -0.76 19.51 6.58
N LEU A 241 -0.80 18.33 7.21
CA LEU A 241 -1.98 17.47 7.20
C LEU A 241 -3.25 18.22 7.62
N GLY A 242 -4.32 18.07 6.85
CA GLY A 242 -5.60 18.76 7.06
C GLY A 242 -5.73 20.10 6.35
N ALA A 243 -4.67 20.66 5.75
CA ALA A 243 -4.73 21.97 5.09
C ALA A 243 -5.61 21.97 3.82
N SER A 244 -5.65 20.86 3.09
CA SER A 244 -6.38 20.73 1.82
C SER A 244 -7.35 19.54 1.80
N PHE A 245 -7.48 18.82 2.92
CA PHE A 245 -8.20 17.55 3.00
C PHE A 245 -9.63 17.64 2.44
N SER A 246 -10.44 18.58 2.92
CA SER A 246 -11.87 18.61 2.55
C SER A 246 -12.10 18.88 1.07
N GLU A 247 -11.28 19.74 0.46
CA GLU A 247 -11.38 20.08 -0.97
C GLU A 247 -10.95 18.91 -1.86
N ASN A 248 -9.98 18.11 -1.40
CA ASN A 248 -9.41 17.02 -2.18
C ASN A 248 -10.25 15.73 -2.15
N VAL A 249 -11.05 15.51 -1.09
CA VAL A 249 -11.77 14.24 -0.88
C VAL A 249 -13.25 14.31 -1.24
N GLN A 250 -13.74 15.49 -1.62
CA GLN A 250 -15.15 15.65 -2.00
C GLN A 250 -15.51 14.65 -3.12
N ASP A 251 -16.65 13.98 -2.95
CA ASP A 251 -17.21 13.00 -3.90
C ASP A 251 -16.38 11.71 -4.11
N LEU A 252 -15.30 11.48 -3.33
CA LEU A 252 -14.59 10.20 -3.34
C LEU A 252 -15.43 9.08 -2.72
N ASP A 253 -15.32 7.88 -3.29
CA ASP A 253 -15.70 6.65 -2.58
C ASP A 253 -14.50 6.11 -1.82
N VAL A 254 -14.66 5.74 -0.55
CA VAL A 254 -13.55 5.20 0.26
C VAL A 254 -14.00 3.99 1.09
N ILE A 255 -13.25 2.90 0.98
CA ILE A 255 -13.31 1.77 1.90
C ILE A 255 -12.09 1.81 2.82
N CYS A 256 -12.31 1.71 4.12
CA CYS A 256 -11.28 1.68 5.15
C CYS A 256 -11.39 0.38 5.96
N GLY A 257 -10.34 -0.41 6.10
CA GLY A 257 -10.46 -1.66 6.86
C GLY A 257 -9.22 -2.09 7.62
N TRP A 258 -9.41 -3.07 8.50
CA TRP A 258 -8.38 -3.67 9.32
C TRP A 258 -8.70 -5.15 9.58
N ASN A 259 -7.71 -5.91 10.00
CA ASN A 259 -7.89 -7.31 10.36
C ASN A 259 -8.11 -7.45 11.88
N ALA A 260 -8.80 -8.49 12.33
CA ALA A 260 -9.20 -8.59 13.74
C ALA A 260 -8.02 -8.78 14.72
N ASP A 261 -6.91 -9.36 14.24
CA ASP A 261 -5.68 -9.59 15.01
C ASP A 261 -4.49 -8.85 14.37
N ASP A 262 -4.75 -7.73 13.69
CA ASP A 262 -3.82 -7.04 12.78
C ASP A 262 -2.39 -6.91 13.35
N VAL A 263 -2.28 -6.39 14.58
CA VAL A 263 -0.99 -6.08 15.20
C VAL A 263 -0.15 -7.32 15.57
N SER A 264 -0.73 -8.52 15.51
CA SER A 264 -0.03 -9.77 15.86
C SER A 264 1.20 -10.04 14.99
N ALA A 265 1.24 -9.50 13.77
CA ALA A 265 2.40 -9.56 12.88
C ALA A 265 3.63 -8.83 13.45
N PHE A 266 3.41 -7.82 14.31
CA PHE A 266 4.46 -6.94 14.81
C PHE A 266 4.84 -7.20 16.26
N THR A 267 3.84 -7.51 17.10
CA THR A 267 4.02 -7.74 18.54
C THR A 267 4.10 -9.22 18.90
N GLY A 268 3.79 -10.11 17.93
CA GLY A 268 3.44 -11.49 18.21
C GLY A 268 1.99 -11.62 18.71
N PRO A 269 1.41 -12.85 18.64
CA PRO A 269 0.09 -13.12 19.17
C PRO A 269 0.10 -13.09 20.71
N GLY A 270 -0.94 -12.51 21.31
CA GLY A 270 -1.08 -12.41 22.76
C GLY A 270 -2.51 -12.05 23.20
N PRO A 271 -2.80 -12.08 24.51
CA PRO A 271 -4.13 -11.79 25.04
C PRO A 271 -4.62 -10.37 24.70
N ASP A 272 -3.70 -9.42 24.57
CA ASP A 272 -4.01 -8.01 24.30
C ASP A 272 -4.02 -7.67 22.80
N THR A 273 -3.81 -8.64 21.90
CA THR A 273 -3.69 -8.38 20.45
C THR A 273 -4.92 -7.67 19.88
N VAL A 274 -6.12 -8.11 20.24
CA VAL A 274 -7.38 -7.50 19.76
C VAL A 274 -7.53 -6.07 20.29
N GLU A 275 -7.21 -5.85 21.57
CA GLU A 275 -7.29 -4.53 22.20
C GLU A 275 -6.29 -3.54 21.59
N ILE A 276 -5.05 -3.99 21.38
CA ILE A 276 -4.01 -3.17 20.73
C ILE A 276 -4.42 -2.89 19.28
N THR A 277 -4.99 -3.86 18.57
CA THR A 277 -5.52 -3.67 17.21
C THR A 277 -6.65 -2.65 17.17
N HIS A 278 -7.57 -2.72 18.14
CA HIS A 278 -8.67 -1.77 18.25
C HIS A 278 -8.16 -0.34 18.39
N ARG A 279 -7.29 -0.10 19.38
CA ARG A 279 -6.71 1.21 19.65
C ARG A 279 -5.82 1.73 18.52
N MET A 280 -5.03 0.86 17.88
CA MET A 280 -4.06 1.28 16.88
C MET A 280 -4.66 1.45 15.48
N LEU A 281 -5.71 0.70 15.14
CA LEU A 281 -6.30 0.71 13.81
C LEU A 281 -7.80 1.00 13.82
N ALA A 282 -8.61 0.22 14.53
CA ALA A 282 -10.07 0.33 14.43
C ALA A 282 -10.59 1.73 14.79
N GLU A 283 -10.14 2.29 15.91
CA GLU A 283 -10.48 3.63 16.38
C GLU A 283 -10.02 4.72 15.38
N PRO A 284 -8.71 4.84 15.03
CA PRO A 284 -8.25 5.83 14.06
C PRO A 284 -8.89 5.71 12.67
N LEU A 285 -9.17 4.50 12.20
CA LEU A 285 -9.84 4.25 10.92
C LEU A 285 -11.30 4.72 10.94
N SER A 286 -11.98 4.50 12.06
CA SER A 286 -13.37 4.97 12.24
C SER A 286 -13.43 6.49 12.32
N GLU A 287 -12.51 7.12 13.06
CA GLU A 287 -12.39 8.59 13.09
C GLU A 287 -12.04 9.18 11.72
N PHE A 288 -11.17 8.51 10.96
CA PHE A 288 -10.83 8.94 9.60
C PHE A 288 -12.02 8.80 8.64
N ARG A 289 -12.80 7.71 8.74
CA ARG A 289 -14.07 7.55 8.02
C ARG A 289 -15.03 8.70 8.33
N ASP A 290 -15.19 9.05 9.60
CA ASP A 290 -16.08 10.15 9.99
C ASP A 290 -15.62 11.49 9.40
N ARG A 291 -14.31 11.76 9.39
CA ARG A 291 -13.73 12.94 8.74
C ARG A 291 -13.98 12.97 7.23
N LEU A 292 -13.84 11.83 6.55
CA LEU A 292 -14.15 11.69 5.12
C LEU A 292 -15.61 12.04 4.85
N VAL A 293 -16.54 11.47 5.61
CA VAL A 293 -17.97 11.75 5.48
C VAL A 293 -18.30 13.22 5.74
N GLN A 294 -17.70 13.82 6.77
CA GLN A 294 -17.86 15.26 7.07
C GLN A 294 -17.34 16.16 5.95
N ALA A 295 -16.32 15.71 5.22
CA ALA A 295 -15.75 16.40 4.06
C ALA A 295 -16.53 16.16 2.75
N GLY A 296 -17.60 15.36 2.77
CA GLY A 296 -18.44 15.08 1.60
C GLY A 296 -18.02 13.87 0.77
N ALA A 297 -17.13 13.01 1.27
CA ALA A 297 -16.84 11.71 0.68
C ALA A 297 -17.90 10.66 1.10
N ARG A 298 -18.03 9.58 0.32
CA ARG A 298 -18.79 8.39 0.69
C ARG A 298 -17.82 7.36 1.25
N ALA A 299 -17.87 7.09 2.56
CA ALA A 299 -16.90 6.22 3.20
C ALA A 299 -17.53 5.17 4.12
N CYS A 300 -17.03 3.94 4.05
CA CYS A 300 -17.42 2.85 4.95
C CYS A 300 -16.20 2.13 5.52
N THR A 301 -16.43 1.37 6.60
CA THR A 301 -15.38 0.57 7.24
C THR A 301 -15.69 -0.92 7.25
N TYR A 302 -14.64 -1.75 7.25
CA TYR A 302 -14.75 -3.19 7.47
C TYR A 302 -13.72 -3.71 8.47
N ARG A 303 -14.09 -4.77 9.19
CA ARG A 303 -13.17 -5.65 9.90
C ARG A 303 -13.11 -7.01 9.22
N PHE A 304 -11.91 -7.48 8.92
CA PHE A 304 -11.69 -8.81 8.36
C PHE A 304 -11.30 -9.81 9.46
N ASP A 305 -12.05 -10.90 9.54
CA ASP A 305 -12.02 -11.87 10.64
C ASP A 305 -11.46 -13.25 10.23
N TRP A 306 -11.02 -13.41 8.97
CA TRP A 306 -10.49 -14.68 8.49
C TRP A 306 -9.22 -15.07 9.23
N ARG A 307 -9.24 -16.27 9.82
CA ARG A 307 -8.12 -16.85 10.54
C ARG A 307 -7.68 -18.12 9.80
N PRO A 308 -6.55 -18.08 9.08
CA PRO A 308 -6.02 -19.26 8.40
C PRO A 308 -5.83 -20.41 9.39
N HIS A 309 -6.20 -21.63 8.98
CA HIS A 309 -6.04 -22.81 9.79
C HIS A 309 -4.56 -23.02 10.14
N GLY A 310 -4.28 -23.46 11.38
CA GLY A 310 -2.92 -23.69 11.88
C GLY A 310 -2.05 -22.44 12.04
N SER A 311 -2.51 -21.26 11.63
CA SER A 311 -1.76 -20.02 11.79
C SER A 311 -1.84 -19.51 13.23
N ARG A 312 -0.67 -19.32 13.85
CA ARG A 312 -0.59 -18.72 15.19
C ARG A 312 -0.90 -17.22 15.21
N TYR A 313 -0.97 -16.57 14.04
CA TYR A 313 -1.10 -15.12 13.93
C TYR A 313 -2.55 -14.64 13.89
N GLY A 314 -3.52 -15.54 13.69
CA GLY A 314 -4.93 -15.17 13.56
C GLY A 314 -5.21 -14.36 12.29
N ALA A 315 -6.16 -13.43 12.36
CA ALA A 315 -6.48 -12.48 11.29
C ALA A 315 -5.44 -11.34 11.32
N THR A 316 -4.21 -11.68 10.98
CA THR A 316 -3.04 -10.81 11.14
C THR A 316 -2.89 -9.80 10.01
N HIS A 317 -2.04 -8.80 10.18
CA HIS A 317 -1.67 -7.86 9.11
C HIS A 317 -1.31 -8.58 7.80
N CYS A 318 -1.79 -8.06 6.66
CA CYS A 318 -1.57 -8.60 5.31
C CYS A 318 -2.28 -9.92 4.96
N VAL A 319 -3.05 -10.54 5.87
CA VAL A 319 -3.66 -11.86 5.63
C VAL A 319 -4.70 -11.86 4.50
N GLU A 320 -5.19 -10.70 4.11
CA GLU A 320 -6.09 -10.48 2.98
C GLU A 320 -5.37 -10.39 1.62
N LEU A 321 -4.06 -10.17 1.60
CA LEU A 321 -3.30 -10.04 0.36
C LEU A 321 -3.30 -11.32 -0.50
N PRO A 322 -3.08 -12.54 0.05
CA PRO A 322 -3.15 -13.78 -0.74
C PRO A 322 -4.52 -14.07 -1.35
N LEU A 323 -5.57 -13.41 -0.84
CA LEU A 323 -6.93 -13.53 -1.36
C LEU A 323 -7.15 -12.60 -2.57
N LEU A 324 -6.38 -11.50 -2.65
CA LEU A 324 -6.51 -10.47 -3.68
C LEU A 324 -5.46 -10.61 -4.79
N LEU A 325 -4.21 -10.84 -4.41
CA LEU A 325 -3.03 -10.71 -5.25
C LEU A 325 -2.08 -11.90 -5.07
N GLY A 326 -1.23 -12.13 -6.06
CA GLY A 326 -0.27 -13.21 -6.08
C GLY A 326 -0.88 -14.56 -6.46
N THR A 327 -0.01 -15.55 -6.61
CA THR A 327 -0.39 -16.93 -6.93
C THR A 327 -0.15 -17.86 -5.75
N ARG A 328 -0.53 -19.14 -5.89
CA ARG A 328 -0.16 -20.18 -4.93
C ARG A 328 1.33 -20.19 -4.70
N GLU A 329 2.09 -20.13 -5.78
CA GLU A 329 3.54 -20.18 -5.74
C GLU A 329 4.08 -19.02 -4.91
N ALA A 330 3.55 -17.80 -5.01
CA ALA A 330 4.01 -16.67 -4.21
C ALA A 330 3.79 -16.86 -2.69
N TRP A 331 2.65 -17.42 -2.29
CA TRP A 331 2.20 -17.44 -0.89
C TRP A 331 2.31 -18.81 -0.18
N GLU A 332 2.57 -19.90 -0.91
CA GLU A 332 2.69 -21.22 -0.29
C GLU A 332 3.85 -21.24 0.71
N GLY A 333 3.57 -21.69 1.94
CA GLY A 333 4.55 -21.69 3.03
C GLY A 333 4.69 -20.37 3.79
N SER A 334 3.88 -19.35 3.47
CA SER A 334 3.79 -18.13 4.29
C SER A 334 3.35 -18.48 5.73
N PRO A 335 4.12 -18.10 6.77
CA PRO A 335 3.77 -18.42 8.15
C PRO A 335 2.39 -17.93 8.61
N MET A 336 1.90 -16.82 8.05
CA MET A 336 0.55 -16.30 8.33
C MET A 336 -0.58 -17.20 7.82
N LEU A 337 -0.32 -18.07 6.84
CA LEU A 337 -1.32 -18.99 6.28
C LEU A 337 -1.38 -20.34 7.01
N GLY A 338 -0.42 -20.64 7.90
CA GLY A 338 -0.40 -21.89 8.65
C GLY A 338 -0.36 -23.12 7.72
N ASP A 339 -1.27 -24.06 7.94
CA ASP A 339 -1.46 -25.27 7.13
C ASP A 339 -2.73 -25.19 6.24
N THR A 340 -3.24 -23.97 6.01
CA THR A 340 -4.41 -23.73 5.17
C THR A 340 -4.19 -24.24 3.75
N GLU A 341 -5.08 -25.10 3.28
CA GLU A 341 -5.05 -25.58 1.90
C GLU A 341 -5.35 -24.45 0.90
N TRP A 342 -4.59 -24.40 -0.20
CA TRP A 342 -4.75 -23.36 -1.22
C TRP A 342 -6.16 -23.32 -1.82
N GLY A 343 -6.85 -24.46 -1.92
CA GLY A 343 -8.24 -24.49 -2.40
C GLY A 343 -9.19 -23.62 -1.56
N GLY A 344 -8.96 -23.52 -0.25
CA GLY A 344 -9.71 -22.64 0.65
C GLY A 344 -9.36 -21.16 0.44
N VAL A 345 -8.07 -20.85 0.27
CA VAL A 345 -7.58 -19.50 -0.05
C VAL A 345 -8.19 -19.02 -1.37
N GLU A 346 -8.21 -19.86 -2.39
CA GLU A 346 -8.76 -19.54 -3.72
C GLU A 346 -10.27 -19.30 -3.70
N LEU A 347 -11.03 -20.13 -2.98
CA LEU A 347 -12.48 -19.97 -2.86
C LEU A 347 -12.85 -18.65 -2.16
N LEU A 348 -12.13 -18.33 -1.08
CA LEU A 348 -12.32 -17.09 -0.35
C LEU A 348 -11.85 -15.88 -1.18
N GLY A 349 -10.74 -16.02 -1.88
CA GLY A 349 -10.16 -15.02 -2.77
C GLY A 349 -11.10 -14.60 -3.89
N LYS A 350 -11.75 -15.56 -4.57
CA LYS A 350 -12.78 -15.29 -5.57
C LYS A 350 -13.91 -14.40 -5.05
N THR A 351 -14.30 -14.61 -3.80
CA THR A 351 -15.36 -13.81 -3.17
C THR A 351 -14.86 -12.40 -2.90
N LEU A 352 -13.68 -12.24 -2.31
CA LEU A 352 -13.11 -10.91 -2.02
C LEU A 352 -12.80 -10.11 -3.29
N ARG A 353 -12.19 -10.73 -4.31
CA ARG A 353 -11.90 -10.11 -5.61
C ARG A 353 -13.16 -9.64 -6.32
N ARG A 354 -14.27 -10.39 -6.21
CA ARG A 354 -15.58 -9.94 -6.72
C ARG A 354 -16.09 -8.68 -6.00
N ILE A 355 -15.97 -8.61 -4.68
CA ILE A 355 -16.41 -7.42 -3.92
C ILE A 355 -15.57 -6.21 -4.34
N TRP A 356 -14.24 -6.36 -4.43
CA TRP A 356 -13.33 -5.28 -4.80
C TRP A 356 -13.55 -4.84 -6.26
N GLY A 357 -13.75 -5.81 -7.15
CA GLY A 357 -14.13 -5.61 -8.54
C GLY A 357 -15.43 -4.82 -8.68
N ARG A 358 -16.51 -5.28 -8.03
CA ARG A 358 -17.80 -4.59 -8.05
C ARG A 358 -17.67 -3.15 -7.54
N TYR A 359 -16.90 -2.94 -6.48
CA TYR A 359 -16.63 -1.61 -5.97
C TYR A 359 -15.87 -0.74 -6.98
N ALA A 360 -14.87 -1.28 -7.68
CA ALA A 360 -14.17 -0.56 -8.75
C ALA A 360 -15.10 -0.23 -9.94
N HIS A 361 -16.05 -1.12 -10.26
CA HIS A 361 -17.04 -0.89 -11.32
C HIS A 361 -18.11 0.14 -10.94
N THR A 362 -18.61 0.09 -9.70
CA THR A 362 -19.88 0.73 -9.33
C THR A 362 -19.80 1.72 -8.16
N GLY A 363 -18.75 1.64 -7.35
CA GLY A 363 -18.64 2.33 -6.06
C GLY A 363 -19.49 1.70 -4.95
N VAL A 364 -20.20 0.61 -5.23
CA VAL A 364 -21.10 -0.06 -4.28
C VAL A 364 -20.39 -1.24 -3.64
N VAL A 365 -20.49 -1.32 -2.31
CA VAL A 365 -20.12 -2.50 -1.54
C VAL A 365 -21.36 -3.36 -1.31
N GLU A 366 -21.31 -4.61 -1.74
CA GLU A 366 -22.30 -5.61 -1.39
C GLU A 366 -21.65 -6.67 -0.48
N PRO A 367 -22.04 -6.72 0.81
CA PRO A 367 -21.55 -7.74 1.72
C PRO A 367 -21.92 -9.15 1.25
N GLU A 368 -20.95 -10.07 1.27
CA GLU A 368 -21.15 -11.48 0.96
C GLU A 368 -21.05 -12.31 2.24
N PRO A 369 -22.11 -13.02 2.67
CA PRO A 369 -22.11 -13.78 3.94
C PRO A 369 -21.02 -14.86 4.04
N ALA A 370 -20.47 -15.30 2.90
CA ALA A 370 -19.40 -16.29 2.83
C ALA A 370 -18.02 -15.74 3.23
N LEU A 371 -17.83 -14.41 3.21
CA LEU A 371 -16.59 -13.78 3.64
C LEU A 371 -16.68 -13.43 5.14
N PRO A 372 -15.72 -13.82 6.00
CA PRO A 372 -15.69 -13.41 7.40
C PRO A 372 -15.27 -11.94 7.49
N MET A 373 -16.17 -11.05 7.09
CA MET A 373 -15.96 -9.61 7.02
C MET A 373 -17.17 -8.91 7.60
N ALA A 374 -16.96 -8.17 8.68
CA ALA A 374 -17.98 -7.35 9.31
C ALA A 374 -17.88 -5.93 8.76
N TRP A 375 -18.95 -5.45 8.15
CA TRP A 375 -19.05 -4.07 7.69
C TRP A 375 -19.69 -3.21 8.78
N ASP A 376 -19.12 -2.04 9.04
CA ASP A 376 -19.79 -0.99 9.79
C ASP A 376 -20.32 0.06 8.78
N PRO A 377 -21.61 0.02 8.43
CA PRO A 377 -22.16 0.91 7.43
C PRO A 377 -22.39 2.31 8.03
N ALA A 378 -21.63 3.28 7.55
CA ALA A 378 -22.18 4.61 7.29
C ALA A 378 -22.49 4.71 5.80
N ILE A 379 -23.62 4.10 5.43
CA ILE A 379 -24.42 4.16 4.18
C ILE A 379 -24.79 2.73 3.73
N SER A 380 -26.00 2.30 4.12
CA SER A 380 -26.79 1.45 3.24
C SER A 380 -27.39 2.35 2.16
N HIS A 381 -27.25 1.96 0.90
CA HIS A 381 -27.86 2.67 -0.21
C HIS A 381 -29.38 2.77 0.04
N SER A 382 -29.89 4.00 0.14
CA SER A 382 -31.29 4.26 -0.13
C SER A 382 -31.47 4.14 -1.64
N LEU A 383 -32.22 3.10 -2.03
CA LEU A 383 -32.82 2.76 -3.34
C LEU A 383 -32.44 3.59 -4.57
#